data_AF-A0A852F0B5-F1
#
_entry.id   AF-A0A852F0B5-F1
#
_cell.length_a   1.000
_cell.length_b   1.000
_cell.length_c   1.000
_cell.angle_alpha   90.00
_cell.angle_beta   90.00
_cell.angle_gamma   90.00
#
_symmetry.space_group_name_H-M   'P 1'
#
loop_
_entity.id
_entity.type
_entity.pdbx_description
1 polymer ?
#
loop_
_entity_poly.entity_id
_entity_poly.type
_entity_poly.pdbx_seq_one_letter_code
_entity_poly.pdbx_strand_id
1 'polypeptide(L)'
;REFFYTAATNNPRFDKMEGNPICVQIPWDKNPEALAKWAEGRTGFPWIDAIMTQLRQEGWIHHLARHAVACFLTRGDLWISWEEGMKVLFLILEFLKVP
;
A
#
# COMPACT_ATOMS: atom_id res chain seq x y z
N ARG A 1 -15.64 0.26 -6.08
CA ARG A 1 -15.02 0.01 -7.41
C ARG A 1 -15.30 1.19 -8.34
N GLU A 2 -16.52 1.36 -8.85
CA GLU A 2 -16.89 2.43 -9.81
C GLU A 2 -16.48 3.84 -9.38
N PHE A 3 -16.68 4.18 -8.10
CA PHE A 3 -16.25 5.46 -7.53
C PHE A 3 -14.79 5.82 -7.87
N PHE A 4 -13.86 4.87 -7.73
CA PHE A 4 -12.44 5.13 -8.00
C PHE A 4 -12.12 5.22 -9.49
N TYR A 5 -12.86 4.52 -10.36
CA TYR A 5 -12.71 4.72 -11.81
C TYR A 5 -13.13 6.11 -12.23
N THR A 6 -14.32 6.55 -11.80
CA THR A 6 -14.84 7.89 -12.09
C THR A 6 -13.95 8.99 -11.52
N ALA A 7 -13.40 8.79 -10.31
CA ALA A 7 -12.49 9.76 -9.70
C ALA A 7 -11.15 9.87 -10.42
N ALA A 8 -10.60 8.76 -10.92
CA ALA A 8 -9.29 8.73 -11.56
C ALA A 8 -9.30 9.14 -13.04
N THR A 9 -10.43 8.96 -13.75
CA THR A 9 -10.48 9.06 -15.23
C THR A 9 -9.95 10.37 -15.81
N ASN A 10 -10.08 11.50 -15.10
CA ASN A 10 -9.65 12.83 -15.56
C ASN A 10 -8.44 13.36 -14.78
N ASN A 11 -7.80 12.54 -13.94
CA ASN A 11 -6.66 12.92 -13.14
C ASN A 11 -5.46 12.02 -13.48
N PRO A 12 -4.57 12.44 -14.39
CA PRO A 12 -3.40 11.64 -14.78
C PRO A 12 -2.36 11.48 -13.66
N ARG A 13 -2.53 12.17 -12.52
CA ARG A 13 -1.67 12.09 -11.34
C ARG A 13 -2.38 11.47 -10.14
N PHE A 14 -3.48 10.73 -10.36
CA PHE A 14 -4.28 10.15 -9.28
C PHE A 14 -3.49 9.18 -8.39
N ASP A 15 -2.43 8.57 -8.92
CA ASP A 15 -1.51 7.66 -8.23
C ASP A 15 -0.30 8.34 -7.57
N LYS A 16 -0.22 9.68 -7.63
CA LYS A 16 0.84 10.48 -7.02
C LYS A 16 0.31 11.36 -5.90
N MET A 17 1.18 11.72 -4.96
CA MET A 17 0.90 12.79 -3.99
C MET A 17 1.18 14.16 -4.60
N GLU A 18 2.40 14.37 -5.10
CA GLU A 18 2.80 15.65 -5.65
C GLU A 18 2.06 15.94 -6.97
N GLY A 19 1.50 17.14 -7.07
CA GLY A 19 0.76 17.57 -8.26
C GLY A 19 -0.60 16.90 -8.46
N ASN A 20 -1.08 16.10 -7.51
CA ASN A 20 -2.43 15.57 -7.48
C ASN A 20 -3.37 16.54 -6.74
N PRO A 21 -4.35 17.16 -7.42
CA PRO A 21 -5.14 18.25 -6.85
C PRO A 21 -6.04 17.83 -5.67
N ILE A 22 -6.31 16.53 -5.51
CA ILE A 22 -7.15 16.00 -4.43
C ILE A 22 -6.35 15.32 -3.32
N CYS A 23 -5.02 15.21 -3.45
CA CYS A 23 -4.17 14.59 -2.46
C CYS A 23 -3.58 15.63 -1.50
N VAL A 24 -3.75 15.39 -0.20
CA VAL A 24 -3.13 16.22 0.82
C VAL A 24 -1.62 16.02 0.79
N GLN A 25 -0.88 17.13 0.80
CA GLN A 25 0.58 17.11 0.80
C GLN A 25 1.08 16.83 2.22
N ILE A 26 1.54 15.60 2.44
CA ILE A 26 2.02 15.13 3.75
C ILE A 26 3.53 14.92 3.66
N PRO A 27 4.32 15.45 4.62
CA PRO A 27 5.75 15.23 4.67
C PRO A 27 6.04 13.82 5.20
N TRP A 28 5.85 12.81 4.36
CA TRP A 28 6.17 11.42 4.67
C TRP A 28 7.68 11.20 4.75
N ASP A 29 8.09 10.24 5.57
CA ASP A 29 9.49 9.87 5.71
C ASP A 29 9.95 8.95 4.58
N LYS A 30 11.26 9.02 4.28
CA LYS A 30 11.95 8.07 3.41
C LYS A 30 12.72 7.08 4.27
N ASN A 31 12.11 5.93 4.53
CA ASN A 31 12.74 4.86 5.31
C ASN A 31 12.69 3.52 4.54
N PRO A 32 13.67 3.26 3.64
CA PRO A 32 13.67 2.07 2.79
C PRO A 32 13.81 0.77 3.59
N GLU A 33 14.48 0.79 4.75
CA GLU A 33 14.62 -0.40 5.60
C GLU A 33 13.28 -0.78 6.23
N ALA A 34 12.56 0.19 6.81
CA ALA A 34 11.23 -0.04 7.38
C ALA A 34 10.22 -0.47 6.31
N LEU A 35 10.28 0.15 5.11
CA LEU A 35 9.48 -0.26 3.96
C LEU A 35 9.74 -1.73 3.57
N ALA A 36 11.02 -2.15 3.49
CA ALA A 36 11.37 -3.52 3.16
C ALA A 36 10.85 -4.51 4.21
N LYS A 37 11.01 -4.21 5.50
CA LYS A 37 10.46 -5.03 6.60
C LYS A 37 8.94 -5.16 6.49
N TRP A 38 8.23 -4.06 6.23
CA TRP A 38 6.78 -4.10 6.03
C TRP A 38 6.38 -4.92 4.80
N ALA A 39 7.02 -4.66 3.66
CA ALA A 39 6.71 -5.35 2.42
C ALA A 39 6.89 -6.87 2.59
N GLU A 40 7.99 -7.30 3.20
CA GLU A 40 8.37 -8.70 3.39
C GLU A 40 7.70 -9.41 4.57
N GLY A 41 6.88 -8.71 5.37
CA GLY A 41 6.26 -9.30 6.56
C GLY A 41 7.27 -9.65 7.65
N ARG A 42 8.21 -8.73 7.91
CA ARG A 42 9.28 -8.83 8.92
C ARG A 42 9.29 -7.63 9.86
N THR A 43 8.12 -7.07 10.16
CA THR A 43 7.95 -5.91 11.04
C THR A 43 8.13 -6.27 12.51
N GLY A 44 7.94 -7.54 12.87
CA GLY A 44 7.94 -8.02 14.25
C GLY A 44 6.55 -7.95 14.91
N PHE A 45 5.53 -7.49 14.19
CA PHE A 45 4.13 -7.51 14.61
C PHE A 45 3.41 -8.67 13.93
N PRO A 46 3.11 -9.78 14.65
CA PRO A 46 2.62 -11.01 14.04
C PRO A 46 1.38 -10.84 13.15
N TRP A 47 0.48 -9.93 13.52
CA TRP A 47 -0.71 -9.61 12.75
C TRP A 47 -0.37 -8.99 11.37
N ILE A 48 0.53 -8.02 11.34
CA ILE A 48 0.95 -7.34 10.10
C ILE A 48 1.75 -8.31 9.23
N ASP A 49 2.66 -9.06 9.85
CA ASP A 49 3.55 -9.99 9.16
C ASP A 49 2.78 -11.14 8.51
N ALA A 50 1.77 -11.69 9.21
CA ALA A 50 0.90 -12.72 8.66
C ALA A 50 0.10 -12.23 7.46
N ILE A 51 -0.44 -11.00 7.51
CA ILE A 51 -1.20 -10.42 6.39
C ILE A 51 -0.31 -10.22 5.17
N MET A 52 0.88 -9.64 5.35
CA MET A 52 1.81 -9.39 4.24
C MET A 52 2.35 -10.70 3.65
N THR A 53 2.54 -11.72 4.49
CA THR A 53 2.89 -13.07 4.05
C THR A 53 1.76 -13.71 3.24
N GLN A 54 0.52 -13.68 3.72
CA GLN A 54 -0.65 -14.19 3.00
C GLN A 54 -0.79 -13.48 1.65
N LEU A 55 -0.72 -12.15 1.63
CA LEU A 55 -0.81 -11.36 0.40
C LEU A 55 0.21 -11.82 -0.64
N ARG A 56 1.46 -12.07 -0.23
CA ARG A 56 2.54 -12.50 -1.11
C ARG A 56 2.36 -13.93 -1.62
N GLN A 57 1.79 -14.82 -0.81
CA GLN A 57 1.59 -16.23 -1.16
C GLN A 57 0.34 -16.46 -2.00
N GLU A 58 -0.75 -15.75 -1.71
CA GLU A 58 -2.09 -16.04 -2.25
C GLU A 58 -2.62 -14.93 -3.18
N GLY A 59 -2.03 -13.73 -3.14
CA GLY A 59 -2.44 -12.63 -4.00
C GLY A 59 -3.78 -12.00 -3.61
N TRP A 60 -4.26 -12.35 -2.42
CA TRP A 60 -5.48 -11.78 -1.87
C TRP A 60 -5.39 -11.71 -0.36
N ILE A 61 -5.92 -10.62 0.19
CA ILE A 61 -6.18 -10.46 1.62
C ILE A 61 -7.54 -9.79 1.81
N HIS A 62 -8.17 -10.12 2.93
CA HIS A 62 -9.45 -9.54 3.35
C HIS A 62 -9.36 -8.00 3.44
N HIS A 63 -10.47 -7.30 3.19
CA HIS A 63 -10.45 -5.83 3.14
C HIS A 63 -10.01 -5.19 4.47
N LEU A 64 -10.38 -5.75 5.63
CA LEU A 64 -9.91 -5.26 6.93
C LEU A 64 -8.40 -5.46 7.11
N ALA A 65 -7.84 -6.53 6.53
CA ALA A 65 -6.40 -6.76 6.55
C ALA A 65 -5.67 -5.69 5.72
N ARG A 66 -6.25 -5.28 4.57
CA ARG A 66 -5.74 -4.15 3.76
C ARG A 66 -5.73 -2.86 4.57
N HIS A 67 -6.81 -2.58 5.31
CA HIS A 67 -6.87 -1.39 6.17
C HIS A 67 -5.81 -1.42 7.26
N ALA A 68 -5.58 -2.58 7.90
CA ALA A 68 -4.57 -2.73 8.94
C ALA A 68 -3.16 -2.44 8.43
N VAL A 69 -2.73 -3.11 7.36
CA VAL A 69 -1.37 -2.94 6.83
C VAL A 69 -1.14 -1.56 6.19
N ALA A 70 -2.17 -0.97 5.58
CA ALA A 70 -2.09 0.40 5.05
C ALA A 70 -1.99 1.44 6.18
N CYS A 71 -2.74 1.27 7.26
CA CYS A 71 -2.64 2.15 8.43
C CYS A 71 -1.26 2.05 9.07
N PHE A 72 -0.78 0.83 9.32
CA PHE A 72 0.54 0.58 9.90
C PHE A 72 1.66 1.24 9.10
N LEU A 73 1.64 1.10 7.77
CA LEU A 73 2.64 1.72 6.89
C LEU A 73 2.60 3.26 6.92
N THR A 74 1.41 3.85 6.95
CA THR A 74 1.23 5.29 6.73
C THR A 74 1.06 6.02 8.06
N ARG A 75 -0.17 6.40 8.38
CA ARG A 75 -0.53 7.28 9.52
C ARG A 75 -0.52 6.60 10.88
N GLY A 76 -0.33 5.28 10.95
CA GLY A 76 -0.35 4.50 12.18
C GLY A 76 1.02 4.46 12.85
N ASP A 77 2.01 3.90 12.14
CA ASP A 77 3.26 3.48 12.79
C ASP A 77 4.52 3.93 12.02
N LEU A 78 4.63 3.61 10.72
CA LEU A 78 5.89 3.80 9.99
C LEU A 78 6.06 5.18 9.34
N TRP A 79 5.00 5.97 9.20
CA TRP A 79 5.01 7.30 8.56
C TRP A 79 5.61 7.33 7.14
N ILE A 80 5.42 6.25 6.38
CA ILE A 80 5.88 6.11 4.99
C ILE A 80 4.75 6.46 4.01
N SER A 81 5.10 7.03 2.85
CA SER A 81 4.11 7.43 1.84
C SER A 81 3.26 6.24 1.37
N TRP A 82 1.96 6.51 1.22
CA TRP A 82 0.99 5.58 0.64
C TRP A 82 1.35 5.16 -0.80
N GLU A 83 2.12 5.98 -1.52
CA GLU A 83 2.61 5.68 -2.87
C GLU A 83 3.51 4.44 -2.87
N GLU A 84 4.33 4.24 -1.83
CA GLU A 84 5.18 3.06 -1.71
C GLU A 84 4.34 1.81 -1.40
N GLY A 85 3.35 1.93 -0.51
CA GLY A 85 2.39 0.85 -0.24
C GLY A 85 1.60 0.45 -1.48
N MET A 86 1.17 1.42 -2.29
CA MET A 86 0.49 1.18 -3.57
C MET A 86 1.37 0.36 -4.51
N LYS A 87 2.65 0.71 -4.68
CA LYS A 87 3.58 -0.03 -5.56
C LYS A 87 3.72 -1.49 -5.11
N VAL A 88 3.92 -1.74 -3.82
CA VAL A 88 4.05 -3.09 -3.26
C VAL A 88 2.78 -3.90 -3.49
N LEU A 89 1.61 -3.32 -3.18
CA LEU A 89 0.32 -3.97 -3.39
C LEU A 89 0.07 -4.28 -4.87
N PHE A 90 0.38 -3.34 -5.76
CA PHE A 90 0.20 -3.49 -7.21
C PHE A 90 1.07 -4.61 -7.77
N LEU A 91 2.37 -4.63 -7.42
CA LEU A 91 3.29 -5.69 -7.85
C LEU A 91 2.80 -7.07 -7.43
N ILE A 92 2.39 -7.25 -6.18
CA ILE A 92 1.95 -8.56 -5.68
C ILE A 92 0.63 -9.00 -6.35
N LEU A 93 -0.27 -8.07 -6.63
CA LEU A 93 -1.55 -8.35 -7.29
C LEU A 93 -1.42 -8.65 -8.79
N GLU A 94 -0.37 -8.16 -9.46
CA GLU A 94 -0.09 -8.50 -10.87
C GLU A 94 0.65 -9.82 -11.02
N PHE A 95 1.61 -10.12 -10.13
CA PHE A 95 2.42 -11.34 -10.23
C PHE A 95 1.62 -12.65 -10.11
N LEU A 96 0.45 -12.62 -9.46
CA LEU A 96 -0.40 -13.81 -9.26
C LEU A 96 -1.58 -13.90 -10.24
N LYS A 97 -1.65 -12.99 -11.23
CA LYS A 97 -2.66 -13.03 -12.31
C LYS A 97 -2.17 -13.69 -13.61
N VAL A 98 -0.94 -14.21 -13.65
CA VAL A 98 -0.39 -14.88 -14.83
C VAL A 98 -0.16 -16.36 -14.51
N PRO A 99 -0.96 -17.31 -15.04
CA PRO A 99 -0.49 -18.66 -15.30
C PRO A 99 0.49 -18.68 -16.48
#